data_AF-A0A645D7L1-F1
#
_entry.id   AF-A0A645D7L1-F1
#
_cell.length_a   1.000
_cell.length_b   1.000
_cell.length_c   1.000
_cell.angle_alpha   90.00
_cell.angle_beta   90.00
_cell.angle_gamma   90.00
#
_symmetry.space_group_name_H-M   'P 1'
#
loop_
_entity.id
_entity.type
_entity.pdbx_description
1 polymer ?
#
loop_
_entity_poly.entity_id
_entity_poly.type
_entity_poly.pdbx_seq_one_letter_code
_entity_poly.pdbx_strand_id
1 'polypeptide(L)'
;MLQINLRDYYPDFYTNDCMIEVPDEVAALMDSYEHAEAAYNLRRYRHKAYYSLDHGDGIEHDILFVSLSPCEIYERKVTVE
;
A
#
# COMPACT_ATOMS: atom_id res chain seq x y z
N MET A 1 -0.42 -4.48 -33.49
CA MET A 1 -1.53 -3.89 -32.72
C MET A 1 -2.17 -5.02 -31.93
N LEU A 2 -2.34 -4.82 -30.63
CA LEU A 2 -2.88 -5.78 -29.68
C LEU A 2 -4.26 -5.30 -29.21
N GLN A 3 -5.19 -6.23 -29.06
CA GLN A 3 -6.51 -5.94 -28.52
C GLN A 3 -6.49 -6.17 -27.02
N ILE A 4 -6.81 -5.14 -26.24
CA ILE A 4 -6.89 -5.22 -24.78
C ILE A 4 -8.31 -4.91 -24.32
N ASN A 5 -8.73 -5.50 -23.20
CA ASN A 5 -10.00 -5.17 -22.56
C ASN A 5 -9.76 -4.12 -21.46
N LEU A 6 -10.37 -2.95 -21.58
CA LEU A 6 -10.23 -1.90 -20.57
C LEU A 6 -10.85 -2.25 -19.22
N ARG A 7 -11.81 -3.17 -19.19
CA ARG A 7 -12.43 -3.63 -17.95
C ARG A 7 -11.43 -4.27 -17.00
N ASP A 8 -10.42 -4.95 -17.54
CA ASP A 8 -9.41 -5.64 -16.74
C ASP A 8 -8.52 -4.63 -15.98
N TYR A 9 -8.32 -3.45 -16.55
CA TYR A 9 -7.49 -2.38 -15.97
C TYR A 9 -8.28 -1.37 -15.15
N TYR A 10 -9.51 -1.06 -15.56
CA TYR A 10 -10.36 -0.04 -14.94
C TYR A 10 -11.79 -0.58 -14.68
N PRO A 11 -11.93 -1.58 -13.79
CA PRO A 11 -13.20 -2.27 -13.55
C PRO A 11 -14.29 -1.34 -12.98
N ASP A 12 -13.89 -0.30 -12.24
CA ASP A 12 -14.83 0.66 -11.63
C ASP A 12 -15.49 1.59 -12.67
N PHE A 13 -14.82 1.82 -13.80
CA PHE A 13 -15.31 2.71 -14.87
C PHE A 13 -15.98 1.94 -16.01
N TYR A 14 -15.54 0.72 -16.28
CA TYR A 14 -16.06 -0.13 -17.36
C TYR A 14 -16.76 -1.36 -16.80
N THR A 15 -18.08 -1.32 -16.72
CA THR A 15 -18.91 -2.45 -16.28
C THR A 15 -19.12 -3.52 -17.33
N ASN A 16 -18.93 -3.18 -18.61
CA ASN A 16 -19.00 -4.10 -19.74
C ASN A 16 -17.63 -4.25 -20.39
N ASP A 17 -17.43 -5.36 -21.10
CA ASP A 17 -16.19 -5.60 -21.83
C ASP A 17 -16.00 -4.53 -22.92
N CYS A 18 -14.85 -3.88 -22.91
CA CYS A 18 -14.51 -2.78 -23.81
C CYS A 18 -13.17 -3.10 -24.47
N MET A 19 -13.24 -3.73 -25.63
CA MET A 19 -12.08 -4.14 -26.41
C MET A 19 -11.56 -2.97 -27.25
N ILE A 20 -10.30 -2.60 -27.05
CA ILE A 20 -9.63 -1.51 -27.78
C ILE A 20 -8.35 -2.04 -28.41
N GLU A 21 -8.07 -1.59 -29.64
CA GLU A 21 -6.82 -1.85 -30.32
C GLU A 21 -5.76 -0.83 -29.89
N VAL A 22 -4.65 -1.33 -29.39
CA VAL A 22 -3.55 -0.56 -28.85
C VAL A 22 -2.26 -0.90 -29.64
N PRO A 23 -1.39 0.08 -29.92
CA PRO A 23 -0.09 -0.18 -30.54
C PRO A 23 0.77 -1.12 -29.70
N ASP A 24 1.61 -1.92 -30.36
CA ASP A 24 2.43 -2.94 -29.69
C ASP A 24 3.43 -2.31 -28.70
N GLU A 25 3.92 -1.10 -29.00
CA GLU A 25 4.78 -0.32 -28.09
C GLU A 25 4.09 0.02 -26.77
N VAL A 26 2.80 0.37 -26.81
CA VAL A 26 2.04 0.73 -25.62
C VAL A 26 1.70 -0.52 -24.82
N ALA A 27 1.34 -1.63 -25.48
CA ALA A 27 1.12 -2.90 -24.80
C ALA A 27 2.38 -3.40 -24.07
N ALA A 28 3.54 -3.35 -24.74
CA ALA A 28 4.82 -3.72 -24.11
C ALA A 28 5.18 -2.80 -22.94
N LEU A 29 4.85 -1.50 -23.03
CA LEU A 29 5.02 -0.57 -21.93
C LEU A 29 4.15 -0.96 -20.73
N MET A 30 2.86 -1.26 -20.95
CA MET A 30 1.93 -1.68 -19.90
C MET A 30 2.43 -2.94 -19.18
N ASP A 31 2.86 -3.96 -19.92
CA ASP A 31 3.44 -5.18 -19.36
C ASP A 31 4.66 -4.86 -18.48
N SER A 32 5.54 -3.98 -18.96
CA SER A 32 6.75 -3.60 -18.20
C SER A 32 6.41 -2.93 -16.86
N TYR A 33 5.36 -2.11 -16.83
CA TYR A 33 4.88 -1.46 -15.61
C TYR A 33 4.26 -2.46 -14.64
N GLU A 34 3.46 -3.41 -15.12
CA GLU A 34 2.89 -4.46 -14.28
C GLU A 34 3.99 -5.28 -13.60
N HIS A 35 5.02 -5.68 -14.34
CA HIS A 35 6.18 -6.38 -13.78
C HIS A 35 6.95 -5.54 -12.77
N ALA A 36 7.13 -4.25 -13.04
CA ALA A 36 7.79 -3.33 -12.12
C ALA A 36 6.99 -3.14 -10.83
N GLU A 37 5.67 -3.02 -10.91
CA GLU A 37 4.77 -2.89 -9.77
C GLU A 37 4.73 -4.18 -8.95
N ALA A 38 4.65 -5.35 -9.58
CA ALA A 38 4.75 -6.64 -8.91
C ALA A 38 6.10 -6.78 -8.17
N ALA A 39 7.21 -6.40 -8.80
CA ALA A 39 8.53 -6.40 -8.17
C ALA A 39 8.61 -5.41 -6.99
N TYR A 40 8.02 -4.23 -7.13
CA TYR A 40 7.92 -3.24 -6.06
C TYR A 40 7.11 -3.78 -4.88
N ASN A 41 5.94 -4.36 -5.14
CA ASN A 41 5.10 -4.98 -4.13
C ASN A 41 5.84 -6.10 -3.41
N LEU A 42 6.52 -7.01 -4.13
CA LEU A 42 7.32 -8.07 -3.51
C LEU A 42 8.44 -7.53 -2.61
N ARG A 43 9.14 -6.47 -3.05
CA ARG A 43 10.15 -5.78 -2.21
C ARG A 43 9.51 -5.17 -0.97
N ARG A 44 8.37 -4.49 -1.12
CA ARG A 44 7.58 -3.92 -0.03
C ARG A 44 7.18 -4.99 1.00
N TYR A 45 6.63 -6.12 0.55
CA TYR A 45 6.27 -7.26 1.41
C TYR A 45 7.51 -7.84 2.12
N ARG A 46 8.59 -8.13 1.38
CA ARG A 46 9.81 -8.74 1.94
C ARG A 46 10.49 -7.87 2.99
N HIS A 47 10.57 -6.57 2.74
CA HIS A 47 11.23 -5.62 3.63
C HIS A 47 10.27 -4.97 4.63
N LYS A 48 8.99 -5.38 4.66
CA LYS A 48 7.91 -4.74 5.43
C LYS A 48 7.91 -3.22 5.30
N ALA A 49 8.32 -2.71 4.13
CA ALA A 49 8.47 -1.28 3.84
C ALA A 49 7.11 -0.69 3.45
N TYR A 50 6.07 -1.01 4.21
CA TYR A 50 4.84 -0.26 4.15
C TYR A 50 5.15 1.13 4.69
N TYR A 51 4.73 2.17 3.98
CA TYR A 51 4.42 3.43 4.65
C TYR A 51 3.34 3.09 5.66
N SER A 52 3.81 2.72 6.84
CA SER A 52 3.05 2.68 8.06
C SER A 52 3.17 4.09 8.63
N LEU A 53 2.11 4.57 9.27
CA LEU A 53 2.25 5.71 10.18
C LEU A 53 3.21 5.37 11.34
N ASP A 54 3.56 4.09 11.49
CA ASP A 54 4.64 3.51 12.28
C ASP A 54 6.05 3.88 11.76
N HIS A 55 6.32 5.19 11.60
CA HIS A 55 7.68 5.70 11.38
C HIS A 55 8.54 5.62 12.66
N GLY A 56 8.07 4.97 13.73
CA GLY A 56 8.76 4.88 15.02
C GLY A 56 8.93 6.23 15.72
N ASP A 57 8.29 7.26 15.18
CA ASP A 57 8.22 8.64 15.64
C ASP A 57 7.05 8.89 16.60
N GLY A 58 6.19 7.88 16.83
CA GLY A 58 5.19 7.88 17.90
C GLY A 58 3.88 8.61 17.57
N ILE A 59 3.71 9.10 16.35
CA ILE A 59 2.53 9.87 15.91
C ILE A 59 1.23 9.06 16.09
N GLU A 60 1.27 7.74 15.89
CA GLU A 60 0.12 6.86 16.12
C GLU A 60 -0.31 6.86 17.60
N HIS A 61 0.63 6.90 18.54
CA HIS A 61 0.35 6.95 19.98
C HIS A 61 -0.20 8.32 20.41
N ASP A 62 0.28 9.40 19.80
CA ASP A 62 -0.16 10.77 20.12
C ASP A 62 -1.59 11.07 19.66
N ILE A 63 -2.04 10.43 18.57
CA ILE A 63 -3.38 10.64 18.01
C ILE A 63 -4.43 9.75 18.70
N LEU A 64 -4.05 8.58 19.19
CA LEU A 64 -4.96 7.67 19.89
C LEU A 64 -5.05 8.02 21.38
N PHE A 65 -6.26 8.17 21.90
CA PHE A 65 -6.45 8.23 23.35
C PHE A 65 -6.18 6.85 23.97
N VAL A 66 -4.97 6.66 24.50
CA VAL A 66 -4.58 5.45 25.23
C VAL A 66 -4.77 5.71 26.73
N SER A 67 -5.75 5.05 27.34
CA SER A 67 -5.86 5.03 28.81
C SER A 67 -4.80 4.09 29.38
N LEU A 68 -3.85 4.62 30.13
CA LEU A 68 -2.83 3.80 30.81
C LEU A 68 -3.49 2.84 31.80
N SER A 69 -2.99 1.61 31.81
CA SER A 69 -3.35 0.62 32.81
C SER A 69 -2.77 0.99 34.19
N PRO A 70 -3.38 0.53 35.31
CA PRO A 70 -2.88 0.82 36.64
C PRO A 70 -1.42 0.40 36.88
N CYS A 71 -0.96 -0.68 36.21
CA CYS A 71 0.42 -1.15 36.30
C CYS A 71 1.40 -0.17 35.63
N GLU A 72 1.08 0.32 34.43
CA GLU A 72 1.92 1.30 33.72
C GLU A 72 2.03 2.63 34.49
N ILE A 73 0.95 3.02 35.18
CA ILE A 73 0.97 4.20 36.07
C ILE A 73 1.92 3.96 37.26
N TYR A 74 1.92 2.76 37.84
CA TYR A 74 2.81 2.41 38.95
C TYR A 74 4.28 2.42 38.50
N GLU A 75 4.59 1.79 37.36
CA GLU A 75 5.93 1.75 36.80
C GLU A 75 6.49 3.16 36.55
N ARG A 76 5.70 4.05 35.93
CA ARG A 76 6.11 5.44 35.71
C ARG A 76 6.42 6.18 37.01
N LYS A 77 5.65 5.95 38.07
CA LYS A 77 5.91 6.58 39.38
C LYS A 77 7.22 6.11 39.98
N VAL A 78 7.53 4.82 39.89
CA VAL A 78 8.76 4.23 40.43
C VAL A 78 10.00 4.69 39.65
N THR A 79 9.88 4.92 38.35
CA THR A 79 11.01 5.34 37.49
C THR A 79 11.31 6.84 37.49
N VAL A 80 10.41 7.68 38.02
CA VAL A 80 10.57 9.15 38.04
C VAL A 80 11.19 9.65 39.36
N GLU A 81 11.24 8.81 40.39
CA GLU A 81 12.03 9.02 41.62
C GLU A 81 13.52 8.67 41.41
#